data_AF-A0ABD3MEP8-F1
#
_entry.id   AF-A0ABD3MEP8-F1
#
_cell.length_a   1.000
_cell.length_b   1.000
_cell.length_c   1.000
_cell.angle_alpha   90.00
_cell.angle_beta   90.00
_cell.angle_gamma   90.00
#
_symmetry.space_group_name_H-M   'P 1'
#
loop_
_entity.id
_entity.type
_entity.pdbx_description
1 polymer ?
#
loop_
_entity_poly.entity_id
_entity_poly.type
_entity_poly.pdbx_seq_one_letter_code
_entity_poly.pdbx_strand_id
1 'polypeptide(L)'
;MDRPQYLYFDENGIDAANENSPVIEYLVPHDDHDGSDTSNSSSSSSLNPDFLYQPSSQPEYVPPPRVVVFYAPWCPHCVHYVPRYKQLATNVMSANPTIKFYAISCVAHNELCNAQSIHSFPTIKLFREGSYEPRMGKVGIGSNSVLRELGFDGVAVDGSDDKAEASGKKLHSRVTPFRDNDVHDAWSDAALSFEFALKNGIYMEHGPLADDKREAFRNWLDLLSKSLPAQMKRTHTIIDALLENFSLASSGQSELDDLVRSQVFSKSSLSASSWRTCTNGNNEMGYTCGLWDLFHIMSVGVVEYNRHNNPTIPTGHASETLRNYIDHFFQCDECRMNFLSMYDTCAFDGCHRLSENPSSKEEEWRELTLWLWETHNDVNVRLLGERLEANEESKPNHSESQQARWPSSRSCPSCWREDNSWEQEEVFNHLHNMYWSGNPSYIKIASDNYDTMSSGGWTQSLLRWKSTLVSFVFAMLIRHIYTWKRRKFTSGQHKK
;
A
#
# COMPACT_ATOMS: atom_id res chain seq x y z
N MET A 1 1.55 30.08 -16.42
CA MET A 1 0.55 29.76 -15.37
C MET A 1 -0.05 28.44 -15.81
N ASP A 2 0.64 27.35 -15.50
CA ASP A 2 0.15 26.03 -15.84
C ASP A 2 -0.99 25.69 -14.90
N ARG A 3 -2.17 25.44 -15.47
CA ARG A 3 -3.33 24.96 -14.72
C ARG A 3 -3.00 23.55 -14.20
N PRO A 4 -3.49 23.15 -13.02
CA PRO A 4 -3.40 21.77 -12.57
C PRO A 4 -3.93 20.83 -13.68
N GLN A 5 -3.20 19.75 -13.99
CA GLN A 5 -3.69 18.76 -14.95
C GLN A 5 -4.78 17.92 -14.28
N TYR A 6 -6.03 18.15 -14.68
CA TYR A 6 -7.19 17.37 -14.26
C TYR A 6 -7.31 16.13 -15.16
N LEU A 7 -7.30 14.93 -14.58
CA LEU A 7 -7.41 13.67 -15.33
C LEU A 7 -8.85 13.14 -15.30
N TYR A 8 -9.25 12.43 -16.36
CA TYR A 8 -10.57 11.80 -16.51
C TYR A 8 -10.46 10.32 -16.12
N PHE A 9 -11.46 9.78 -15.41
CA PHE A 9 -11.50 8.35 -15.07
C PHE A 9 -12.34 7.59 -16.11
N ASP A 10 -11.76 6.62 -16.79
CA ASP A 10 -12.50 5.62 -17.57
C ASP A 10 -12.72 4.34 -16.74
N GLU A 11 -13.14 3.23 -17.36
CA GLU A 11 -13.44 1.96 -16.69
C GLU A 11 -12.19 1.12 -16.34
N ASN A 12 -10.98 1.55 -16.75
CA ASN A 12 -9.72 0.82 -16.56
C ASN A 12 -8.62 1.64 -15.84
N GLY A 13 -8.92 2.86 -15.39
CA GLY A 13 -7.93 3.77 -14.83
C GLY A 13 -7.41 4.75 -15.89
N ILE A 14 -7.23 6.00 -15.43
CA ILE A 14 -6.71 7.21 -16.11
C ILE A 14 -6.50 7.07 -17.64
N ASP A 15 -7.43 7.61 -18.44
CA ASP A 15 -7.09 8.11 -19.77
C ASP A 15 -7.87 9.38 -20.12
N ALA A 16 -7.19 10.28 -20.85
CA ALA A 16 -7.68 11.59 -21.23
C ALA A 16 -8.76 11.49 -22.33
N ALA A 17 -9.77 12.36 -22.23
CA ALA A 17 -10.76 12.65 -23.26
C ALA A 17 -11.82 11.55 -23.54
N ASN A 18 -12.84 11.52 -22.69
CA ASN A 18 -14.18 11.14 -23.14
C ASN A 18 -15.17 12.27 -22.82
N GLU A 19 -15.56 13.04 -23.84
CA GLU A 19 -16.42 14.24 -23.72
C GLU A 19 -17.85 13.95 -23.22
N ASN A 20 -18.25 12.67 -23.12
CA ASN A 20 -19.61 12.27 -22.74
C ASN A 20 -19.75 11.74 -21.30
N SER A 21 -18.67 11.63 -20.52
CA SER A 21 -18.75 11.25 -19.09
C SER A 21 -18.97 12.51 -18.23
N PRO A 22 -19.78 12.48 -17.15
CA PRO A 22 -19.85 13.60 -16.21
C PRO A 22 -18.43 13.92 -15.74
N VAL A 23 -18.05 15.19 -15.90
CA VAL A 23 -16.69 15.68 -15.61
C VAL A 23 -16.46 15.51 -14.11
N ILE A 24 -15.63 14.52 -13.75
CA ILE A 24 -15.05 14.36 -12.41
C ILE A 24 -13.63 14.91 -12.52
N GLU A 25 -13.36 16.07 -11.92
CA GLU A 25 -12.01 16.65 -11.89
C GLU A 25 -11.18 15.95 -10.82
N TYR A 26 -10.09 15.29 -11.23
CA TYR A 26 -9.13 14.63 -10.36
C TYR A 26 -7.91 15.52 -10.11
N LEU A 27 -7.48 15.59 -8.86
CA LEU A 27 -6.14 16.05 -8.52
C LEU A 27 -5.25 14.79 -8.42
N VAL A 28 -4.20 14.74 -9.23
CA VAL A 28 -3.16 13.69 -9.24
C VAL A 28 -1.80 14.39 -9.09
N PRO A 29 -0.78 13.78 -8.45
CA PRO A 29 0.54 14.39 -8.32
C PRO A 29 1.17 14.57 -9.71
N HIS A 30 1.90 15.66 -9.90
CA HIS A 30 2.73 15.85 -11.08
C HIS A 30 3.91 14.88 -10.99
N ASP A 31 4.07 13.96 -11.96
CA ASP A 31 5.32 13.22 -12.11
C ASP A 31 6.39 14.18 -12.64
N ASP A 32 7.32 14.58 -11.78
CA ASP A 32 8.55 15.29 -12.16
C ASP A 32 9.50 14.31 -12.87
N HIS A 33 9.14 13.89 -14.09
CA HIS A 33 9.96 13.00 -14.90
C HIS A 33 10.88 13.70 -15.90
N ASP A 34 10.92 15.04 -15.94
CA ASP A 34 11.85 15.76 -16.81
C ASP A 34 12.91 16.53 -16.02
N GLY A 35 14.13 16.01 -16.07
CA GLY A 35 15.30 16.58 -15.42
C GLY A 35 15.83 17.79 -16.18
N SER A 36 15.17 18.94 -16.09
CA SER A 36 15.82 20.26 -16.23
C SER A 36 14.88 21.38 -15.80
N ASP A 37 15.07 21.89 -14.58
CA ASP A 37 15.45 23.29 -14.36
C ASP A 37 15.37 23.63 -12.87
N THR A 38 16.53 23.86 -12.28
CA THR A 38 16.66 24.50 -10.98
C THR A 38 16.32 25.98 -11.10
N SER A 39 15.06 26.33 -10.93
CA SER A 39 14.68 27.69 -10.55
C SER A 39 13.43 27.70 -9.68
N ASN A 40 13.61 28.14 -8.43
CA ASN A 40 12.60 28.67 -7.51
C ASN A 40 11.23 29.00 -8.15
N SER A 41 10.29 28.07 -8.05
CA SER A 41 8.87 28.41 -7.89
C SER A 41 8.21 27.34 -7.02
N SER A 42 8.22 27.57 -5.71
CA SER A 42 7.19 27.08 -4.82
C SER A 42 5.85 27.69 -5.28
N SER A 43 5.18 27.08 -6.26
CA SER A 43 3.82 27.47 -6.63
C SER A 43 2.88 26.88 -5.59
N SER A 44 2.44 27.72 -4.66
CA SER A 44 1.49 27.41 -3.58
C SER A 44 0.07 27.09 -4.06
N SER A 45 -0.10 26.62 -5.30
CA SER A 45 -1.39 26.34 -5.95
C SER A 45 -1.85 24.88 -5.78
N SER A 46 -1.07 24.03 -5.12
CA SER A 46 -1.39 22.59 -4.92
C SER A 46 -1.99 22.25 -3.56
N LEU A 47 -1.92 23.13 -2.57
CA LEU A 47 -2.36 22.83 -1.20
C LEU A 47 -3.85 23.12 -0.96
N ASN A 48 -4.41 24.12 -1.63
CA ASN A 48 -5.78 24.58 -1.39
C ASN A 48 -6.46 24.88 -2.73
N PRO A 49 -7.16 23.92 -3.34
CA PRO A 49 -7.86 24.19 -4.59
C PRO A 49 -9.02 25.16 -4.36
N ASP A 50 -9.26 26.06 -5.32
CA ASP A 50 -10.26 27.14 -5.21
C ASP A 50 -11.70 26.61 -5.07
N PHE A 51 -11.95 25.35 -5.44
CA PHE A 51 -13.23 24.69 -5.18
C PHE A 51 -13.34 24.15 -3.73
N LEU A 52 -12.28 24.10 -2.93
CA LEU A 52 -12.38 23.74 -1.49
C LEU A 52 -12.06 24.90 -0.57
N TYR A 53 -11.39 25.94 -1.06
CA TYR A 53 -10.95 27.07 -0.26
C TYR A 53 -11.11 28.38 -1.01
N GLN A 54 -11.38 29.48 -0.28
CA GLN A 54 -11.46 30.80 -0.90
C GLN A 54 -10.08 31.26 -1.38
N PRO A 55 -9.89 31.54 -2.68
CA PRO A 55 -8.65 32.12 -3.18
C PRO A 55 -8.47 33.54 -2.65
N SER A 56 -7.30 33.81 -2.06
CA SER A 56 -6.92 35.15 -1.58
C SER A 56 -6.80 36.18 -2.73
N SER A 57 -6.48 35.70 -3.94
CA SER A 57 -6.37 36.49 -5.16
C SER A 57 -7.72 36.84 -5.80
N GLN A 58 -8.80 36.13 -5.45
CA GLN A 58 -10.14 36.32 -6.01
C GLN A 58 -11.22 36.26 -4.92
N PRO A 59 -11.34 37.28 -4.06
CA PRO A 59 -12.30 37.29 -2.95
C PRO A 59 -13.77 37.29 -3.39
N GLU A 60 -14.05 37.66 -4.65
CA GLU A 60 -15.40 37.65 -5.22
C GLU A 60 -15.76 36.33 -5.90
N TYR A 61 -14.83 35.36 -5.97
CA TYR A 61 -15.13 34.06 -6.56
C TYR A 61 -16.19 33.32 -5.74
N VAL A 62 -17.31 33.01 -6.40
CA VAL A 62 -18.40 32.20 -5.84
C VAL A 62 -18.30 30.81 -6.46
N PRO A 63 -17.83 29.78 -5.72
CA PRO A 63 -17.72 28.44 -6.26
C PRO A 63 -19.12 27.84 -6.50
N PRO A 64 -19.30 27.05 -7.57
CA PRO A 64 -20.57 26.38 -7.83
C PRO A 64 -20.91 25.38 -6.73
N PRO A 65 -22.19 24.97 -6.61
CA PRO A 65 -22.56 23.83 -5.78
C PRO A 65 -21.83 22.58 -6.28
N ARG A 66 -21.38 21.72 -5.37
CA ARG A 66 -20.49 20.62 -5.73
C ARG A 66 -20.50 19.47 -4.75
N VAL A 67 -20.18 18.29 -5.28
CA VAL A 67 -20.04 17.04 -4.54
C VAL A 67 -18.60 16.56 -4.72
N VAL A 68 -17.92 16.26 -3.62
CA VAL A 68 -16.52 15.84 -3.64
C VAL A 68 -16.42 14.47 -2.97
N VAL A 69 -15.83 13.49 -3.65
CA VAL A 69 -15.47 12.20 -3.05
C VAL A 69 -13.98 12.16 -2.74
N PHE A 70 -13.64 11.82 -1.50
CA PHE A 70 -12.28 11.57 -1.05
C PHE A 70 -12.09 10.06 -0.98
N TYR A 71 -11.07 9.54 -1.66
CA TYR A 71 -10.90 8.11 -1.86
C TYR A 71 -9.44 7.69 -1.76
N ALA A 72 -9.21 6.38 -1.70
CA ALA A 72 -7.90 5.78 -1.89
C ALA A 72 -7.98 4.70 -2.98
N PRO A 73 -7.05 4.66 -3.94
CA PRO A 73 -7.07 3.69 -5.04
C PRO A 73 -6.93 2.24 -4.57
N TRP A 74 -6.25 2.01 -3.44
CA TRP A 74 -6.10 0.70 -2.85
C TRP A 74 -7.33 0.20 -2.09
N CYS A 75 -8.32 1.06 -1.82
CA CYS A 75 -9.49 0.73 -1.02
C CYS A 75 -10.54 0.02 -1.88
N PRO A 76 -10.89 -1.26 -1.61
CA PRO A 76 -11.84 -2.00 -2.44
C PRO A 76 -13.21 -1.33 -2.54
N HIS A 77 -13.71 -0.74 -1.45
CA HIS A 77 -14.99 -0.03 -1.48
C HIS A 77 -14.93 1.26 -2.29
N CYS A 78 -13.78 1.94 -2.35
CA CYS A 78 -13.61 3.08 -3.25
C CYS A 78 -13.72 2.62 -4.70
N VAL A 79 -13.01 1.54 -5.06
CA VAL A 79 -13.04 0.96 -6.41
C VAL A 79 -14.45 0.53 -6.80
N HIS A 80 -15.15 -0.22 -5.93
CA HIS A 80 -16.52 -0.65 -6.16
C HIS A 80 -17.52 0.52 -6.21
N TYR A 81 -17.22 1.65 -5.55
CA TYR A 81 -18.10 2.82 -5.55
C TYR A 81 -17.97 3.69 -6.80
N VAL A 82 -16.88 3.57 -7.58
CA VAL A 82 -16.63 4.39 -8.78
C VAL A 82 -17.81 4.41 -9.75
N PRO A 83 -18.39 3.27 -10.18
CA PRO A 83 -19.49 3.28 -11.15
C PRO A 83 -20.73 4.01 -10.61
N ARG A 84 -21.06 3.81 -9.33
CA ARG A 84 -22.20 4.45 -8.68
C ARG A 84 -21.99 5.95 -8.53
N TYR A 85 -20.76 6.39 -8.22
CA TYR A 85 -20.44 7.81 -8.13
C TYR A 85 -20.52 8.51 -9.50
N LYS A 86 -20.03 7.87 -10.57
CA LYS A 86 -20.18 8.35 -11.95
C LYS A 86 -21.66 8.48 -12.33
N GLN A 87 -22.48 7.47 -12.03
CA GLN A 87 -23.91 7.54 -12.31
C GLN A 87 -24.61 8.66 -11.54
N LEU A 88 -24.32 8.80 -10.24
CA LEU A 88 -24.83 9.89 -9.42
C LEU A 88 -24.50 11.25 -10.05
N ALA A 89 -23.25 11.43 -10.51
CA ALA A 89 -22.82 12.63 -11.20
C ALA A 89 -23.63 12.86 -12.50
N THR A 90 -23.80 11.83 -13.34
CA THR A 90 -24.61 11.92 -14.57
C THR A 90 -26.05 12.37 -14.27
N ASN A 91 -26.71 11.72 -13.32
CA ASN A 91 -28.11 11.99 -12.99
C ASN A 91 -28.29 13.41 -12.43
N VAL A 92 -27.44 13.80 -11.49
CA VAL A 92 -27.49 15.13 -10.85
C VAL A 92 -27.13 16.24 -11.84
N MET A 93 -26.10 16.06 -12.67
CA MET A 93 -25.70 17.05 -13.67
C MET A 93 -26.71 17.19 -14.82
N SER A 94 -27.41 16.10 -15.16
CA SER A 94 -28.51 16.15 -16.14
C SER A 94 -29.72 16.94 -15.59
N ALA A 95 -30.00 16.78 -14.29
CA ALA A 95 -31.06 17.52 -13.61
C ALA A 95 -30.66 18.99 -13.36
N ASN A 96 -29.39 19.25 -13.02
CA ASN A 96 -28.84 20.59 -12.83
C ASN A 96 -27.35 20.68 -13.20
N PRO A 97 -27.01 21.25 -14.37
CA PRO A 97 -25.63 21.29 -14.88
C PRO A 97 -24.71 22.28 -14.14
N THR A 98 -25.24 23.10 -13.23
CA THR A 98 -24.43 23.98 -12.39
C THR A 98 -23.68 23.21 -11.30
N ILE A 99 -24.17 22.04 -10.91
CA ILE A 99 -23.54 21.19 -9.89
C ILE A 99 -22.30 20.52 -10.47
N LYS A 100 -21.18 20.59 -9.73
CA LYS A 100 -19.89 19.99 -10.11
C LYS A 100 -19.54 18.77 -9.26
N PHE A 101 -18.83 17.81 -9.84
CA PHE A 101 -18.37 16.61 -9.15
C PHE A 101 -16.84 16.53 -9.19
N TYR A 102 -16.22 16.14 -8.07
CA TYR A 102 -14.76 16.07 -7.91
C TYR A 102 -14.35 14.79 -7.18
N ALA A 103 -13.19 14.24 -7.53
CA ALA A 103 -12.63 13.10 -6.82
C ALA A 103 -11.18 13.36 -6.42
N ILE A 104 -10.87 13.19 -5.14
CA ILE A 104 -9.56 13.49 -4.56
C ILE A 104 -8.95 12.20 -4.01
N SER A 105 -7.80 11.80 -4.55
CA SER A 105 -7.02 10.70 -4.02
C SER A 105 -6.24 11.16 -2.78
N CYS A 106 -6.55 10.59 -1.62
CA CYS A 106 -5.87 10.90 -0.37
C CYS A 106 -4.50 10.22 -0.23
N VAL A 107 -4.17 9.32 -1.15
CA VAL A 107 -2.79 8.80 -1.30
C VAL A 107 -1.90 9.80 -2.02
N ALA A 108 -2.47 10.53 -2.98
CA ALA A 108 -1.78 11.59 -3.71
C ALA A 108 -1.72 12.92 -2.94
N HIS A 109 -2.80 13.24 -2.23
CA HIS A 109 -3.02 14.54 -1.57
C HIS A 109 -3.31 14.36 -0.07
N ASN A 110 -2.42 13.66 0.65
CA ASN A 110 -2.59 13.36 2.07
C ASN A 110 -2.81 14.63 2.92
N GLU A 111 -2.01 15.67 2.73
CA GLU A 111 -2.12 16.93 3.46
C GLU A 111 -3.48 17.62 3.25
N LEU A 112 -3.98 17.63 2.01
CA LEU A 112 -5.30 18.16 1.66
C LEU A 112 -6.42 17.37 2.34
N CYS A 113 -6.32 16.03 2.34
CA CYS A 113 -7.30 15.18 2.99
C CYS A 113 -7.29 15.36 4.52
N ASN A 114 -6.12 15.51 5.14
CA ASN A 114 -6.00 15.83 6.55
C ASN A 114 -6.60 17.21 6.87
N ALA A 115 -6.33 18.22 6.03
CA ALA A 115 -6.94 19.56 6.15
C ALA A 115 -8.46 19.56 5.94
N GLN A 116 -8.96 18.56 5.22
CA GLN A 116 -10.38 18.28 5.07
C GLN A 116 -10.93 17.30 6.13
N SER A 117 -10.17 16.95 7.17
CA SER A 117 -10.59 16.03 8.22
C SER A 117 -11.15 14.72 7.67
N ILE A 118 -10.47 14.16 6.66
CA ILE A 118 -10.85 12.89 6.05
C ILE A 118 -10.14 11.76 6.80
N HIS A 119 -10.91 11.02 7.60
CA HIS A 119 -10.40 9.92 8.43
C HIS A 119 -10.71 8.54 7.84
N SER A 120 -11.47 8.48 6.75
CA SER A 120 -11.87 7.22 6.13
C SER A 120 -12.31 7.36 4.69
N PHE A 121 -12.35 6.23 3.99
CA PHE A 121 -12.64 6.16 2.57
C PHE A 121 -13.74 5.14 2.22
N PRO A 122 -14.59 5.44 1.21
CA PRO A 122 -14.73 6.76 0.59
C PRO A 122 -15.50 7.73 1.51
N THR A 123 -15.13 9.01 1.50
CA THR A 123 -15.86 10.08 2.19
C THR A 123 -16.47 11.04 1.19
N ILE A 124 -17.75 11.40 1.35
CA ILE A 124 -18.45 12.33 0.46
C ILE A 124 -18.75 13.63 1.20
N LYS A 125 -18.41 14.75 0.57
CA LYS A 125 -18.74 16.10 1.05
C LYS A 125 -19.54 16.88 0.01
N LEU A 126 -20.60 17.54 0.45
CA LEU A 126 -21.49 18.35 -0.38
C LEU A 126 -21.36 19.81 0.02
N PHE A 127 -21.07 20.69 -0.95
CA PHE A 127 -20.89 22.12 -0.72
C PHE A 127 -21.96 22.87 -1.49
N ARG A 128 -22.73 23.70 -0.79
CA ARG A 128 -23.68 24.62 -1.43
C ARG A 128 -22.93 25.69 -2.21
N GLU A 129 -23.63 26.33 -3.15
CA GLU A 129 -23.10 27.46 -3.90
C GLU A 129 -22.55 28.53 -2.96
N GLY A 130 -21.34 29.03 -3.25
CA GLY A 130 -20.66 30.02 -2.42
C GLY A 130 -20.12 29.53 -1.08
N SER A 131 -20.46 28.31 -0.64
CA SER A 131 -20.03 27.76 0.64
C SER A 131 -18.72 26.98 0.51
N TYR A 132 -17.84 27.13 1.49
CA TYR A 132 -16.69 26.24 1.73
C TYR A 132 -16.92 25.31 2.93
N GLU A 133 -18.03 25.49 3.65
CA GLU A 133 -18.45 24.57 4.69
C GLU A 133 -19.23 23.41 4.05
N PRO A 134 -18.75 22.15 4.19
CA PRO A 134 -19.40 20.99 3.64
C PRO A 134 -20.50 20.45 4.55
N ARG A 135 -21.47 19.77 3.94
CA ARG A 135 -22.30 18.76 4.59
C ARG A 135 -21.76 17.38 4.28
N MET A 136 -21.75 16.50 5.29
CA MET A 136 -21.31 15.11 5.09
C MET A 136 -22.38 14.32 4.34
N GLY A 137 -21.98 13.72 3.22
CA GLY A 137 -22.80 12.80 2.44
C GLY A 137 -22.61 11.36 2.89
N LYS A 138 -23.64 10.54 2.74
CA LYS A 138 -23.54 9.09 2.93
C LYS A 138 -23.06 8.43 1.65
N VAL A 139 -22.20 7.42 1.76
CA VAL A 139 -21.89 6.54 0.63
C VAL A 139 -23.19 5.91 0.13
N GLY A 140 -23.40 5.96 -1.18
CA GLY A 140 -24.65 5.53 -1.81
C GLY A 140 -25.82 6.53 -1.75
N ILE A 141 -25.57 7.80 -1.38
CA ILE A 141 -26.56 8.88 -1.47
C ILE A 141 -27.19 8.95 -2.88
N GLY A 142 -28.53 9.01 -2.93
CA GLY A 142 -29.28 9.15 -4.19
C GLY A 142 -29.36 10.59 -4.68
N SER A 143 -29.62 10.78 -5.98
CA SER A 143 -29.58 12.09 -6.66
C SER A 143 -30.56 13.09 -6.04
N ASN A 144 -31.79 12.65 -5.72
CA ASN A 144 -32.78 13.50 -5.04
C ASN A 144 -32.30 14.02 -3.68
N SER A 145 -31.54 13.20 -2.94
CA SER A 145 -30.96 13.63 -1.66
C SER A 145 -29.80 14.60 -1.86
N VAL A 146 -28.95 14.39 -2.88
CA VAL A 146 -27.90 15.36 -3.25
C VAL A 146 -28.51 16.72 -3.58
N LEU A 147 -29.54 16.76 -4.43
CA LEU A 147 -30.20 18.01 -4.83
C LEU A 147 -30.78 18.76 -3.62
N ARG A 148 -31.49 18.06 -2.73
CA ARG A 148 -32.02 18.64 -1.49
C ARG A 148 -30.91 19.21 -0.59
N GLU A 149 -29.83 18.46 -0.37
CA GLU A 149 -28.73 18.94 0.48
C GLU A 149 -28.06 20.19 -0.10
N LEU A 150 -27.95 20.26 -1.43
CA LEU A 150 -27.43 21.42 -2.15
C LEU A 150 -28.42 22.59 -2.28
N GLY A 151 -29.70 22.42 -1.89
CA GLY A 151 -30.71 23.47 -1.88
C GLY A 151 -31.58 23.55 -3.14
N PHE A 152 -31.61 22.50 -3.95
CA PHE A 152 -32.40 22.39 -5.19
C PHE A 152 -33.66 21.54 -5.01
N ASP A 153 -34.45 21.86 -3.97
CA ASP A 153 -35.70 21.14 -3.68
C ASP A 153 -36.70 21.25 -4.85
N GLY A 154 -37.28 20.12 -5.25
CA GLY A 154 -38.30 20.06 -6.31
C GLY A 154 -37.78 19.94 -7.74
N VAL A 155 -36.46 19.86 -7.95
CA VAL A 155 -35.89 19.48 -9.25
C VAL A 155 -36.13 17.99 -9.47
N ALA A 156 -36.82 17.65 -10.56
CA ALA A 156 -37.11 16.27 -10.91
C ALA A 156 -35.86 15.60 -11.51
N VAL A 157 -35.40 14.53 -10.89
CA VAL A 157 -34.48 13.57 -11.51
C VAL A 157 -35.34 12.48 -12.14
N ASP A 158 -35.07 12.11 -13.39
CA ASP A 158 -35.69 10.92 -13.97
C ASP A 158 -35.41 9.73 -13.05
N GLY A 159 -36.43 8.94 -12.71
CA GLY A 159 -36.50 8.02 -11.56
C GLY A 159 -35.59 6.78 -11.64
N SER A 160 -34.42 6.92 -12.22
CA SER A 160 -33.41 5.88 -12.49
C SER A 160 -32.35 5.74 -11.39
N ASP A 161 -32.48 6.46 -10.27
CA ASP A 161 -31.53 6.42 -9.14
C ASP A 161 -31.24 5.00 -8.60
N ASP A 162 -32.12 4.03 -8.91
CA ASP A 162 -32.05 2.64 -8.43
C ASP A 162 -31.49 1.64 -9.46
N LYS A 163 -31.07 2.07 -10.66
CA LYS A 163 -30.53 1.14 -11.66
C LYS A 163 -29.23 1.66 -12.24
N ALA A 164 -28.10 1.24 -11.67
CA ALA A 164 -26.80 1.38 -12.33
C ALA A 164 -26.85 0.65 -13.67
N GLU A 165 -27.04 1.40 -14.76
CA GLU A 165 -26.84 0.85 -16.10
C GLU A 165 -25.33 0.71 -16.27
N ALA A 166 -24.82 -0.48 -15.95
CA ALA A 166 -23.43 -0.86 -16.17
C ALA A 166 -23.16 -0.86 -17.68
N SER A 167 -22.84 0.30 -18.26
CA SER A 167 -22.47 0.40 -19.68
C SER A 167 -21.05 -0.09 -19.97
N GLY A 168 -20.35 -0.62 -18.97
CA GLY A 168 -19.08 -1.31 -19.14
C GLY A 168 -19.26 -2.78 -19.48
N LYS A 169 -18.32 -3.36 -20.22
CA LYS A 169 -18.28 -4.82 -20.42
C LYS A 169 -18.40 -5.51 -19.07
N LYS A 170 -19.48 -6.28 -18.82
CA LYS A 170 -19.59 -7.16 -17.65
C LYS A 170 -18.32 -8.01 -17.56
N LEU A 171 -17.38 -7.61 -16.71
CA LEU A 171 -16.19 -8.40 -16.44
C LEU A 171 -16.71 -9.63 -15.70
N HIS A 172 -16.62 -10.81 -16.32
CA HIS A 172 -17.10 -12.03 -15.69
C HIS A 172 -16.56 -12.14 -14.27
N SER A 173 -17.46 -12.30 -13.31
CA SER A 173 -17.22 -12.49 -11.88
C SER A 173 -16.53 -13.83 -11.61
N ARG A 174 -15.32 -14.02 -12.15
CA ARG A 174 -14.55 -15.25 -11.94
C ARG A 174 -13.74 -15.14 -10.67
N VAL A 175 -13.62 -16.26 -9.98
CA VAL A 175 -12.63 -16.44 -8.92
C VAL A 175 -11.25 -16.19 -9.53
N THR A 176 -10.55 -15.18 -9.03
CA THR A 176 -9.16 -14.92 -9.40
C THR A 176 -8.30 -16.02 -8.77
N PRO A 177 -7.57 -16.83 -9.55
CA PRO A 177 -6.71 -17.85 -8.99
C PRO A 177 -5.63 -17.23 -8.10
N PHE A 178 -5.41 -17.82 -6.93
CA PHE A 178 -4.26 -17.46 -6.09
C PHE A 178 -2.96 -17.82 -6.80
N ARG A 179 -1.95 -16.96 -6.66
CA ARG A 179 -0.61 -17.20 -7.21
C ARG A 179 0.25 -17.87 -6.13
N ASP A 180 1.00 -18.88 -6.53
CA ASP A 180 2.05 -19.45 -5.68
C ASP A 180 3.22 -18.44 -5.65
N ASN A 181 3.69 -18.06 -4.46
CA ASN A 181 4.69 -17.01 -4.29
C ASN A 181 5.83 -17.48 -3.38
N ASP A 182 7.01 -16.90 -3.57
CA ASP A 182 8.16 -17.10 -2.69
C ASP A 182 7.97 -16.31 -1.38
N VAL A 183 8.45 -16.85 -0.27
CA VAL A 183 8.40 -16.22 1.05
C VAL A 183 9.00 -14.80 1.04
N HIS A 184 10.04 -14.56 0.23
CA HIS A 184 10.67 -13.26 0.11
C HIS A 184 9.80 -12.23 -0.61
N ASP A 185 8.91 -12.68 -1.49
CA ASP A 185 7.97 -11.79 -2.15
C ASP A 185 6.91 -11.30 -1.15
N ALA A 186 6.40 -12.19 -0.29
CA ALA A 186 5.50 -11.82 0.81
C ALA A 186 6.18 -10.86 1.80
N TRP A 187 7.45 -11.10 2.18
CA TRP A 187 8.20 -10.17 3.03
C TRP A 187 8.42 -8.81 2.39
N SER A 188 8.69 -8.79 1.07
CA SER A 188 8.85 -7.55 0.31
C SER A 188 7.57 -6.74 0.32
N ASP A 189 6.43 -7.37 0.01
CA ASP A 189 5.14 -6.68 -0.07
C ASP A 189 4.66 -6.26 1.33
N ALA A 190 4.89 -7.06 2.37
CA ALA A 190 4.65 -6.67 3.76
C ALA A 190 5.48 -5.45 4.20
N ALA A 191 6.77 -5.40 3.83
CA ALA A 191 7.61 -4.24 4.13
C ALA A 191 7.13 -2.97 3.41
N LEU A 192 6.69 -3.10 2.15
CA LEU A 192 6.11 -1.98 1.40
C LEU A 192 4.80 -1.50 2.00
N SER A 193 3.93 -2.40 2.44
CA SER A 193 2.70 -2.03 3.12
C SER A 193 2.95 -1.37 4.46
N PHE A 194 3.93 -1.83 5.24
CA PHE A 194 4.34 -1.18 6.48
C PHE A 194 4.79 0.27 6.24
N GLU A 195 5.69 0.50 5.28
CA GLU A 195 6.15 1.86 4.95
C GLU A 195 5.02 2.73 4.38
N PHE A 196 4.15 2.14 3.56
CA PHE A 196 2.98 2.83 3.04
C PHE A 196 2.03 3.28 4.17
N ALA A 197 1.79 2.43 5.16
CA ALA A 197 0.97 2.75 6.33
C ALA A 197 1.58 3.88 7.17
N LEU A 198 2.90 3.88 7.39
CA LEU A 198 3.58 4.98 8.09
C LEU A 198 3.38 6.32 7.38
N LYS A 199 3.46 6.32 6.05
CA LYS A 199 3.31 7.54 5.24
C LYS A 199 1.87 8.03 5.11
N ASN A 200 0.89 7.13 5.04
CA ASN A 200 -0.47 7.48 4.61
C ASN A 200 -1.56 7.13 5.63
N GLY A 201 -1.26 6.32 6.64
CA GLY A 201 -2.27 5.67 7.48
C GLY A 201 -2.18 5.98 8.98
N ILE A 202 -1.01 6.35 9.50
CA ILE A 202 -0.83 6.64 10.93
C ILE A 202 -1.46 7.99 11.31
N TYR A 203 -1.16 9.06 10.55
CA TYR A 203 -1.81 10.35 10.75
C TYR A 203 -2.84 10.62 9.68
N MET A 204 -4.09 10.65 10.12
CA MET A 204 -5.23 11.08 9.32
C MET A 204 -5.86 12.36 9.86
N GLU A 205 -5.21 12.98 10.83
CA GLU A 205 -5.62 14.19 11.49
C GLU A 205 -4.38 15.04 11.79
N HIS A 206 -4.59 16.35 11.95
CA HIS A 206 -3.51 17.25 12.27
C HIS A 206 -3.14 17.16 13.75
N GLY A 207 -1.83 17.18 14.01
CA GLY A 207 -1.27 17.23 15.35
C GLY A 207 -0.93 15.87 15.93
N PRO A 208 -0.65 15.82 17.25
CA PRO A 208 -0.23 14.59 17.94
C PRO A 208 -1.31 13.53 17.95
N LEU A 209 -0.91 12.26 17.95
CA LEU A 209 -1.83 11.15 18.14
C LEU A 209 -2.50 11.26 19.52
N ALA A 210 -3.82 11.06 19.54
CA ALA A 210 -4.57 10.85 20.78
C ALA A 210 -3.99 9.67 21.60
N ASP A 211 -4.27 9.63 22.91
CA ASP A 211 -3.65 8.67 23.82
C ASP A 211 -3.89 7.21 23.43
N ASP A 212 -5.11 6.88 23.02
CA ASP A 212 -5.54 5.55 22.54
C ASP A 212 -4.82 5.15 21.25
N LYS A 213 -4.79 6.05 20.25
CA LYS A 213 -4.05 5.84 18.99
C LYS A 213 -2.56 5.68 19.27
N ARG A 214 -2.00 6.49 20.16
CA ARG A 214 -0.58 6.44 20.54
C ARG A 214 -0.25 5.10 21.21
N GLU A 215 -1.09 4.60 22.10
CA GLU A 215 -0.93 3.27 22.69
C GLU A 215 -1.01 2.16 21.65
N ALA A 216 -2.05 2.18 20.80
CA ALA A 216 -2.22 1.20 19.73
C ALA A 216 -1.02 1.18 18.76
N PHE A 217 -0.49 2.34 18.38
CA PHE A 217 0.67 2.43 17.50
C PHE A 217 1.93 1.87 18.17
N ARG A 218 2.15 2.19 19.46
CA ARG A 218 3.29 1.66 20.21
C ARG A 218 3.25 0.15 20.35
N ASN A 219 2.09 -0.39 20.72
CA ASN A 219 1.89 -1.83 20.88
C ASN A 219 2.05 -2.56 19.55
N TRP A 220 1.55 -1.97 18.46
CA TRP A 220 1.75 -2.49 17.11
C TRP A 220 3.24 -2.58 16.73
N LEU A 221 4.01 -1.51 16.93
CA LEU A 221 5.45 -1.50 16.67
C LEU A 221 6.21 -2.50 17.55
N ASP A 222 5.89 -2.58 18.85
CA ASP A 222 6.50 -3.54 19.78
C ASP A 222 6.23 -4.99 19.37
N LEU A 223 4.99 -5.32 19.00
CA LEU A 223 4.63 -6.64 18.50
C LEU A 223 5.43 -6.98 17.23
N LEU A 224 5.47 -6.08 16.25
CA LEU A 224 6.21 -6.28 15.01
C LEU A 224 7.72 -6.45 15.25
N SER A 225 8.32 -5.70 16.17
CA SER A 225 9.75 -5.83 16.52
C SER A 225 10.12 -7.26 16.97
N LYS A 226 9.18 -7.96 17.61
CA LYS A 226 9.36 -9.32 18.15
C LYS A 226 8.99 -10.42 17.15
N SER A 227 8.01 -10.14 16.29
CA SER A 227 7.34 -11.15 15.46
C SER A 227 7.69 -11.07 13.97
N LEU A 228 8.49 -10.11 13.51
CA LEU A 228 8.93 -10.09 12.12
C LEU A 228 10.22 -10.92 11.90
N PRO A 229 10.37 -11.59 10.73
CA PRO A 229 11.60 -12.28 10.36
C PRO A 229 12.83 -11.37 10.47
N ALA A 230 13.94 -11.86 11.02
CA ALA A 230 15.18 -11.10 11.15
C ALA A 230 15.77 -10.63 9.80
N GLN A 231 15.37 -11.27 8.71
CA GLN A 231 15.74 -10.95 7.34
C GLN A 231 15.11 -9.63 6.86
N MET A 232 13.99 -9.19 7.46
CA MET A 232 13.34 -7.89 7.17
C MET A 232 14.11 -6.72 7.84
N LYS A 233 15.42 -6.65 7.60
CA LYS A 233 16.35 -5.75 8.31
C LYS A 233 15.95 -4.29 8.25
N ARG A 234 15.48 -3.83 7.08
CA ARG A 234 15.04 -2.44 6.88
C ARG A 234 13.82 -2.13 7.75
N THR A 235 12.83 -3.01 7.74
CA THR A 235 11.62 -2.88 8.56
C THR A 235 11.97 -2.83 10.04
N HIS A 236 12.85 -3.72 10.51
CA HIS A 236 13.36 -3.70 11.89
C HIS A 236 14.07 -2.39 12.22
N THR A 237 14.96 -1.89 11.35
CA THR A 237 15.65 -0.60 11.57
C THR A 237 14.67 0.57 11.71
N ILE A 238 13.60 0.58 10.89
CA ILE A 238 12.56 1.61 11.00
C ILE A 238 11.81 1.46 12.33
N ILE A 239 11.36 0.25 12.68
CA ILE A 239 10.63 0.00 13.92
C ILE A 239 11.45 0.42 15.15
N ASP A 240 12.72 0.02 15.22
CA ASP A 240 13.63 0.37 16.31
C ASP A 240 13.78 1.89 16.43
N ALA A 241 14.02 2.59 15.32
CA ALA A 241 14.15 4.04 15.32
C ALA A 241 12.86 4.74 15.79
N LEU A 242 11.69 4.23 15.40
CA LEU A 242 10.39 4.75 15.83
C LEU A 242 10.14 4.50 17.33
N LEU A 243 10.47 3.30 17.83
CA LEU A 243 10.30 2.97 19.25
C LEU A 243 11.25 3.77 20.14
N GLU A 244 12.51 3.97 19.72
CA GLU A 244 13.49 4.79 20.43
C GLU A 244 13.11 6.27 20.48
N ASN A 245 12.49 6.78 19.40
CA ASN A 245 12.09 8.18 19.27
C ASN A 245 10.57 8.36 19.32
N PHE A 246 9.87 7.51 20.07
CA PHE A 246 8.41 7.38 19.98
C PHE A 246 7.64 8.66 20.34
N SER A 247 8.15 9.45 21.29
CA SER A 247 7.56 10.76 21.61
C SER A 247 7.52 11.68 20.40
N LEU A 248 8.58 11.66 19.57
CA LEU A 248 8.66 12.46 18.34
C LEU A 248 7.85 11.80 17.22
N ALA A 249 7.94 10.48 17.07
CA ALA A 249 7.15 9.73 16.08
C ALA A 249 5.63 9.86 16.29
N SER A 250 5.19 10.17 17.51
CA SER A 250 3.78 10.35 17.89
C SER A 250 3.30 11.81 17.90
N SER A 251 4.16 12.80 17.62
CA SER A 251 3.78 14.22 17.64
C SER A 251 3.18 14.77 16.34
N GLY A 252 3.43 14.12 15.20
CA GLY A 252 2.92 14.56 13.90
C GLY A 252 3.47 13.75 12.71
N GLN A 253 2.80 13.85 11.56
CA GLN A 253 3.20 13.15 10.33
C GLN A 253 4.59 13.60 9.83
N SER A 254 4.91 14.90 9.95
CA SER A 254 6.21 15.43 9.48
C SER A 254 7.36 14.82 10.26
N GLU A 255 7.22 14.73 11.58
CA GLU A 255 8.22 14.15 12.47
C GLU A 255 8.38 12.64 12.23
N LEU A 256 7.27 11.93 12.03
CA LEU A 256 7.27 10.53 11.64
C LEU A 256 8.01 10.33 10.31
N ASP A 257 7.69 11.12 9.29
CA ASP A 257 8.31 11.04 7.96
C ASP A 257 9.80 11.37 7.99
N ASP A 258 10.23 12.33 8.81
CA ASP A 258 11.64 12.66 9.00
C ASP A 258 12.40 11.50 9.63
N LEU A 259 11.84 10.85 10.66
CA LEU A 259 12.42 9.67 11.28
C LEU A 259 12.54 8.51 10.28
N VAL A 260 11.48 8.20 9.54
CA VAL A 260 11.51 7.11 8.53
C VAL A 260 12.53 7.42 7.43
N ARG A 261 12.53 8.64 6.87
CA ARG A 261 13.50 9.04 5.83
C ARG A 261 14.94 8.99 6.30
N SER A 262 15.20 9.32 7.56
CA SER A 262 16.56 9.28 8.13
C SER A 262 17.15 7.87 8.16
N GLN A 263 16.31 6.82 8.21
CA GLN A 263 16.76 5.43 8.17
C GLN A 263 17.01 4.93 6.73
N VAL A 264 16.51 5.66 5.72
CA VAL A 264 16.65 5.31 4.30
C VAL A 264 17.87 6.02 3.70
N PHE A 265 19.08 5.60 4.08
CA PHE A 265 20.35 6.23 3.66
C PHE A 265 20.75 6.05 2.18
N SER A 266 19.88 5.57 1.29
CA SER A 266 20.23 5.40 -0.13
C SER A 266 19.27 6.10 -1.10
N LYS A 267 19.77 7.17 -1.72
CA LYS A 267 19.21 7.78 -2.94
C LYS A 267 19.06 6.80 -4.11
N SER A 268 19.62 5.59 -4.04
CA SER A 268 19.50 4.56 -5.08
C SER A 268 18.45 3.48 -4.81
N SER A 269 17.76 3.50 -3.67
CA SER A 269 16.78 2.45 -3.28
C SER A 269 15.32 2.86 -3.48
N LEU A 270 15.06 4.09 -3.92
CA LEU A 270 13.74 4.55 -4.38
C LEU A 270 13.53 4.26 -5.88
N SER A 271 14.30 3.33 -6.45
CA SER A 271 13.99 2.73 -7.75
C SER A 271 12.69 1.94 -7.60
N ALA A 272 11.56 2.57 -7.92
CA ALA A 272 10.24 1.98 -8.14
C ALA A 272 10.04 0.64 -7.42
N SER A 273 9.83 0.67 -6.10
CA SER A 273 9.45 -0.52 -5.35
C SER A 273 8.07 -0.95 -5.83
N SER A 274 8.02 -1.81 -6.84
CA SER A 274 6.79 -2.41 -7.30
C SER A 274 6.40 -3.54 -6.34
N TRP A 275 5.12 -3.60 -6.00
CA TRP A 275 4.53 -4.80 -5.40
C TRP A 275 4.91 -6.04 -6.24
N ARG A 276 5.08 -7.19 -5.60
CA ARG A 276 5.49 -8.43 -6.26
C ARG A 276 4.33 -9.38 -6.41
N THR A 277 3.84 -9.91 -5.30
CA THR A 277 2.69 -10.82 -5.23
C THR A 277 1.39 -10.02 -5.39
N CYS A 278 1.35 -8.83 -4.81
CA CYS A 278 0.14 -8.03 -4.62
C CYS A 278 -0.29 -7.19 -5.83
N THR A 279 0.29 -7.44 -7.01
CA THR A 279 -0.02 -6.66 -8.22
C THR A 279 -1.26 -7.16 -8.93
N ASN A 280 -1.53 -8.46 -9.03
CA ASN A 280 -2.62 -9.01 -9.87
C ASN A 280 -2.78 -8.33 -11.27
N GLY A 281 -1.69 -7.77 -11.83
CA GLY A 281 -1.71 -6.99 -13.08
C GLY A 281 -2.06 -5.48 -12.95
N ASN A 282 -2.45 -4.98 -11.77
CA ASN A 282 -2.63 -3.56 -11.44
C ASN A 282 -1.98 -3.20 -10.08
N ASN A 283 -0.95 -2.36 -10.10
CA ASN A 283 -0.20 -1.92 -8.91
C ASN A 283 -1.04 -1.09 -7.90
N GLU A 284 -2.27 -0.69 -8.23
CA GLU A 284 -3.12 0.16 -7.40
C GLU A 284 -3.70 -0.55 -6.15
N MET A 285 -3.79 -1.88 -6.15
CA MET A 285 -4.35 -2.67 -5.02
C MET A 285 -3.29 -3.26 -4.07
N GLY A 286 -2.02 -2.93 -4.25
CA GLY A 286 -0.94 -3.65 -3.58
C GLY A 286 -0.93 -3.51 -2.05
N TYR A 287 -1.36 -2.36 -1.52
CA TYR A 287 -1.29 -2.06 -0.09
C TYR A 287 -2.08 -3.04 0.78
N THR A 288 -3.35 -3.31 0.46
CA THR A 288 -4.21 -4.16 1.29
C THR A 288 -3.76 -5.62 1.27
N CYS A 289 -3.30 -6.10 0.12
CA CYS A 289 -2.70 -7.43 0.00
C CYS A 289 -1.40 -7.54 0.82
N GLY A 290 -0.47 -6.58 0.70
CA GLY A 290 0.76 -6.61 1.49
C GLY A 290 0.51 -6.41 2.98
N LEU A 291 -0.59 -5.74 3.36
CA LEU A 291 -0.99 -5.60 4.75
C LEU A 291 -1.49 -6.93 5.33
N TRP A 292 -2.25 -7.71 4.55
CA TRP A 292 -2.58 -9.09 4.92
C TRP A 292 -1.33 -9.96 5.04
N ASP A 293 -0.37 -9.85 4.13
CA ASP A 293 0.92 -10.54 4.24
C ASP A 293 1.61 -10.18 5.55
N LEU A 294 1.67 -8.88 5.91
CA LEU A 294 2.25 -8.42 7.18
C LEU A 294 1.55 -9.05 8.40
N PHE A 295 0.22 -9.14 8.39
CA PHE A 295 -0.54 -9.74 9.48
C PHE A 295 -0.29 -11.24 9.61
N HIS A 296 -0.22 -11.97 8.49
CA HIS A 296 0.09 -13.41 8.50
C HIS A 296 1.55 -13.70 8.88
N ILE A 297 2.50 -12.87 8.44
CA ILE A 297 3.90 -12.96 8.86
C ILE A 297 4.01 -12.73 10.37
N MET A 298 3.34 -11.70 10.89
CA MET A 298 3.30 -11.39 12.32
C MET A 298 2.70 -12.56 13.12
N SER A 299 1.59 -13.15 12.68
CA SER A 299 0.92 -14.22 13.41
C SER A 299 1.77 -15.49 13.49
N VAL A 300 2.44 -15.88 12.39
CA VAL A 300 3.41 -16.99 12.39
C VAL A 300 4.62 -16.64 13.26
N GLY A 301 5.08 -15.39 13.19
CA GLY A 301 6.20 -14.91 13.98
C GLY A 301 5.98 -14.90 15.49
N VAL A 302 4.74 -14.75 15.95
CA VAL A 302 4.37 -14.95 17.38
C VAL A 302 4.68 -16.38 17.83
N VAL A 303 4.37 -17.39 17.00
CA VAL A 303 4.72 -18.79 17.28
C VAL A 303 6.23 -18.95 17.39
N GLU A 304 6.97 -18.36 16.46
CA GLU A 304 8.43 -18.46 16.39
C GLU A 304 9.15 -17.72 17.52
N TYR A 305 8.61 -16.58 17.93
CA TYR A 305 9.05 -15.88 19.12
C TYR A 305 8.84 -16.76 20.36
N ASN A 306 7.64 -17.32 20.54
CA ASN A 306 7.29 -18.12 21.70
C ASN A 306 8.10 -19.41 21.84
N ARG A 307 8.52 -20.02 20.73
CA ARG A 307 9.43 -21.19 20.74
C ARG A 307 10.77 -20.93 21.41
N HIS A 308 11.25 -19.68 21.41
CA HIS A 308 12.61 -19.35 21.82
C HIS A 308 12.68 -18.38 23.01
N ASN A 309 11.56 -17.82 23.46
CA ASN A 309 11.53 -16.74 24.44
C ASN A 309 10.59 -17.02 25.60
N ASN A 310 10.94 -16.45 26.76
CA ASN A 310 10.12 -16.44 27.96
C ASN A 310 10.24 -15.04 28.61
N PRO A 311 9.12 -14.32 28.87
CA PRO A 311 7.73 -14.73 28.69
C PRO A 311 7.32 -14.84 27.22
N THR A 312 6.39 -15.77 26.95
CA THR A 312 5.70 -15.90 25.66
C THR A 312 4.69 -14.77 25.48
N ILE A 313 4.43 -14.41 24.23
CA ILE A 313 3.36 -13.50 23.81
C ILE A 313 2.02 -14.29 23.81
N PRO A 314 1.02 -13.91 24.63
CA PRO A 314 -0.31 -14.50 24.55
C PRO A 314 -0.98 -14.19 23.21
N THR A 315 -1.74 -15.14 22.68
CA THR A 315 -2.48 -14.95 21.42
C THR A 315 -3.52 -13.84 21.52
N GLY A 316 -4.17 -13.68 22.69
CA GLY A 316 -5.14 -12.62 22.96
C GLY A 316 -4.51 -11.23 22.87
N HIS A 317 -3.37 -11.03 23.54
CA HIS A 317 -2.61 -9.79 23.44
C HIS A 317 -2.18 -9.46 22.01
N ALA A 318 -1.65 -10.44 21.26
CA ALA A 318 -1.25 -10.22 19.87
C ALA A 318 -2.46 -9.92 18.96
N SER A 319 -3.59 -10.60 19.18
CA SER A 319 -4.80 -10.39 18.39
C SER A 319 -5.50 -9.08 18.70
N GLU A 320 -5.52 -8.66 19.97
CA GLU A 320 -6.04 -7.36 20.40
C GLU A 320 -5.18 -6.22 19.84
N THR A 321 -3.86 -6.39 19.83
CA THR A 321 -2.93 -5.43 19.23
C THR A 321 -3.19 -5.26 17.73
N LEU A 322 -3.42 -6.36 17.01
CA LEU A 322 -3.84 -6.32 15.60
C LEU A 322 -5.21 -5.64 15.41
N ARG A 323 -6.21 -5.99 16.23
CA ARG A 323 -7.55 -5.39 16.22
C ARG A 323 -7.47 -3.87 16.41
N ASN A 324 -6.71 -3.40 17.41
CA ASN A 324 -6.59 -1.98 17.73
C ASN A 324 -5.81 -1.21 16.65
N TYR A 325 -4.80 -1.84 16.02
CA TYR A 325 -4.16 -1.24 14.86
C TYR A 325 -5.18 -1.01 13.72
N ILE A 326 -6.01 -2.00 13.42
CA ILE A 326 -7.05 -1.89 12.38
C ILE A 326 -8.10 -0.84 12.76
N ASP A 327 -8.54 -0.80 14.02
CA ASP A 327 -9.52 0.16 14.55
C ASP A 327 -9.08 1.62 14.35
N HIS A 328 -7.81 1.90 14.64
CA HIS A 328 -7.31 3.28 14.65
C HIS A 328 -6.69 3.72 13.33
N PHE A 329 -6.11 2.81 12.55
CA PHE A 329 -5.21 3.17 11.44
C PHE A 329 -5.59 2.57 10.09
N PHE A 330 -6.69 1.82 9.97
CA PHE A 330 -7.14 1.33 8.66
C PHE A 330 -8.30 2.18 8.10
N GLN A 331 -8.10 2.76 6.91
CA GLN A 331 -8.97 3.83 6.40
C GLN A 331 -10.21 3.34 5.64
N CYS A 332 -10.24 2.10 5.19
CA CYS A 332 -11.44 1.55 4.56
C CYS A 332 -12.47 1.28 5.66
N ASP A 333 -13.42 2.19 5.88
CA ASP A 333 -14.38 2.11 7.00
C ASP A 333 -15.11 0.79 7.03
N GLU A 334 -15.74 0.41 5.92
CA GLU A 334 -16.51 -0.83 5.89
C GLU A 334 -15.58 -2.06 5.96
N CYS A 335 -14.34 -2.00 5.48
CA CYS A 335 -13.40 -3.11 5.66
C CYS A 335 -13.00 -3.27 7.13
N ARG A 336 -12.67 -2.13 7.77
CA ARG A 336 -12.34 -2.01 9.19
C ARG A 336 -13.49 -2.53 10.05
N MET A 337 -14.69 -2.01 9.85
CA MET A 337 -15.88 -2.41 10.61
C MET A 337 -16.22 -3.88 10.44
N ASN A 338 -16.06 -4.45 9.24
CA ASN A 338 -16.25 -5.88 9.04
C ASN A 338 -15.23 -6.71 9.84
N PHE A 339 -13.95 -6.34 9.81
CA PHE A 339 -12.92 -7.02 10.61
C PHE A 339 -13.18 -6.90 12.11
N LEU A 340 -13.46 -5.69 12.60
CA LEU A 340 -13.77 -5.45 14.01
C LEU A 340 -15.01 -6.23 14.44
N SER A 341 -16.04 -6.28 13.60
CA SER A 341 -17.23 -7.09 13.87
C SER A 341 -16.89 -8.57 14.01
N MET A 342 -16.04 -9.13 13.14
CA MET A 342 -15.64 -10.54 13.23
C MET A 342 -14.88 -10.83 14.52
N TYR A 343 -13.97 -9.94 14.92
CA TYR A 343 -13.24 -10.06 16.18
C TYR A 343 -14.14 -9.92 17.41
N ASP A 344 -14.88 -8.80 17.51
CA ASP A 344 -15.67 -8.43 18.67
C ASP A 344 -16.89 -9.34 18.87
N THR A 345 -17.36 -10.04 17.82
CA THR A 345 -18.46 -11.03 17.91
C THR A 345 -17.98 -12.47 18.02
N CYS A 346 -16.67 -12.70 18.28
CA CYS A 346 -16.10 -14.03 18.46
C CYS A 346 -16.26 -14.96 17.24
N ALA A 347 -16.22 -14.43 16.01
CA ALA A 347 -16.27 -15.26 14.80
C ALA A 347 -15.16 -16.32 14.83
N PHE A 348 -15.42 -17.49 14.24
CA PHE A 348 -14.49 -18.64 14.24
C PHE A 348 -13.99 -19.06 15.63
N ASP A 349 -14.86 -18.91 16.63
CA ASP A 349 -14.58 -19.26 18.03
C ASP A 349 -13.44 -18.44 18.66
N GLY A 350 -13.21 -17.23 18.15
CA GLY A 350 -12.08 -16.38 18.54
C GLY A 350 -11.95 -16.15 20.05
N CYS A 351 -13.07 -15.94 20.75
CA CYS A 351 -13.05 -15.66 22.19
C CYS A 351 -12.61 -16.84 23.08
N HIS A 352 -12.73 -18.08 22.59
CA HIS A 352 -12.21 -19.25 23.30
C HIS A 352 -10.77 -19.58 22.86
N ARG A 353 -10.45 -19.35 21.58
CA ARG A 353 -9.15 -19.70 20.99
C ARG A 353 -8.05 -18.68 21.28
N LEU A 354 -8.37 -17.39 21.34
CA LEU A 354 -7.41 -16.30 21.52
C LEU A 354 -7.28 -15.96 23.01
N SER A 355 -6.41 -16.69 23.71
CA SER A 355 -6.25 -16.55 25.16
C SER A 355 -5.34 -15.39 25.57
N GLU A 356 -5.75 -14.64 26.60
CA GLU A 356 -4.90 -13.65 27.30
C GLU A 356 -3.85 -14.30 28.20
N ASN A 357 -4.00 -15.58 28.52
CA ASN A 357 -3.03 -16.27 29.37
C ASN A 357 -1.84 -16.76 28.54
N PRO A 358 -0.60 -16.48 28.97
CA PRO A 358 0.58 -17.08 28.35
C PRO A 358 0.50 -18.61 28.40
N SER A 359 0.76 -19.26 27.28
CA SER A 359 0.80 -20.72 27.17
C SER A 359 2.22 -21.24 27.00
N SER A 360 2.47 -22.47 27.43
CA SER A 360 3.70 -23.22 27.12
C SER A 360 3.54 -24.20 25.95
N LYS A 361 2.34 -24.30 25.36
CA LYS A 361 2.04 -25.24 24.28
C LYS A 361 2.02 -24.53 22.93
N GLU A 362 2.71 -25.13 21.98
CA GLU A 362 2.77 -24.60 20.62
C GLU A 362 1.39 -24.57 19.93
N GLU A 363 0.55 -25.59 20.16
CA GLU A 363 -0.83 -25.63 19.64
C GLU A 363 -1.60 -24.34 19.98
N GLU A 364 -1.51 -23.88 21.23
CA GLU A 364 -2.19 -22.67 21.69
C GLU A 364 -1.58 -21.40 21.06
N TRP A 365 -0.29 -21.38 20.72
CA TRP A 365 0.33 -20.23 20.04
C TRP A 365 -0.10 -20.11 18.57
N ARG A 366 -0.44 -21.23 17.92
CA ARG A 366 -0.85 -21.28 16.51
C ARG A 366 -2.26 -20.73 16.28
N GLU A 367 -3.07 -20.60 17.33
CA GLU A 367 -4.47 -20.22 17.22
C GLU A 367 -4.69 -18.84 16.56
N LEU A 368 -3.82 -17.86 16.82
CA LEU A 368 -3.89 -16.57 16.11
C LEU A 368 -3.63 -16.73 14.60
N THR A 369 -2.67 -17.56 14.22
CA THR A 369 -2.37 -17.82 12.81
C THR A 369 -3.57 -18.46 12.10
N LEU A 370 -4.18 -19.47 12.74
CA LEU A 370 -5.33 -20.18 12.17
C LEU A 370 -6.59 -19.32 12.14
N TRP A 371 -6.90 -18.59 13.22
CA TRP A 371 -8.05 -17.70 13.28
C TRP A 371 -7.98 -16.58 12.23
N LEU A 372 -6.78 -15.99 12.04
CA LEU A 372 -6.57 -14.96 11.04
C LEU A 372 -6.73 -15.51 9.61
N TRP A 373 -6.29 -16.74 9.37
CA TRP A 373 -6.47 -17.43 8.09
C TRP A 373 -7.95 -17.72 7.79
N GLU A 374 -8.73 -18.19 8.76
CA GLU A 374 -10.18 -18.39 8.59
C GLU A 374 -10.91 -17.07 8.32
N THR A 375 -10.54 -16.04 9.08
CA THR A 375 -11.02 -14.67 8.90
C THR A 375 -10.75 -14.15 7.50
N HIS A 376 -9.53 -14.32 7.00
CA HIS A 376 -9.16 -13.88 5.65
C HIS A 376 -9.91 -14.68 4.56
N ASN A 377 -10.14 -15.98 4.77
CA ASN A 377 -10.93 -16.80 3.86
C ASN A 377 -12.41 -16.40 3.79
N ASP A 378 -12.99 -16.01 4.92
CA ASP A 378 -14.36 -15.49 4.94
C ASP A 378 -14.47 -14.18 4.17
N VAL A 379 -13.47 -13.28 4.32
CA VAL A 379 -13.36 -12.07 3.51
C VAL A 379 -13.30 -12.40 2.02
N ASN A 380 -12.49 -13.39 1.60
CA ASN A 380 -12.39 -13.77 0.20
C ASN A 380 -13.74 -14.23 -0.39
N VAL A 381 -14.49 -15.04 0.35
CA VAL A 381 -15.82 -15.50 -0.06
C VAL A 381 -16.83 -14.35 -0.09
N ARG A 382 -16.80 -13.46 0.92
CA ARG A 382 -17.66 -12.27 0.97
C ARG A 382 -17.41 -11.33 -0.20
N LEU A 383 -16.15 -11.00 -0.50
CA LEU A 383 -15.78 -10.12 -1.61
C LEU A 383 -16.18 -10.71 -2.97
N LEU A 384 -16.14 -12.03 -3.13
CA LEU A 384 -16.70 -12.70 -4.30
C LEU A 384 -18.22 -12.49 -4.38
N GLY A 385 -18.93 -12.64 -3.26
CA GLY A 385 -20.36 -12.38 -3.16
C GLY A 385 -20.74 -10.95 -3.55
N GLU A 386 -20.00 -9.96 -3.04
CA GLU A 386 -20.20 -8.54 -3.36
C GLU A 386 -19.97 -8.25 -4.84
N ARG A 387 -18.95 -8.86 -5.45
CA ARG A 387 -18.68 -8.73 -6.90
C ARG A 387 -19.81 -9.32 -7.74
N LEU A 388 -20.31 -10.49 -7.36
CA LEU A 388 -21.44 -11.14 -8.03
C LEU A 388 -22.71 -10.28 -7.92
N GLU A 389 -23.01 -9.77 -6.72
CA GLU A 389 -24.15 -8.89 -6.48
C GLU A 389 -24.06 -7.60 -7.29
N ALA A 390 -22.89 -6.97 -7.36
CA ALA A 390 -22.66 -5.78 -8.17
C ALA A 390 -22.90 -6.02 -9.68
N ASN A 391 -22.75 -7.26 -10.15
CA ASN A 391 -23.00 -7.65 -11.53
C ASN A 391 -24.42 -8.19 -11.80
N GLU A 392 -25.30 -8.11 -10.79
CA GLU A 392 -26.65 -8.68 -10.78
C GLU A 392 -26.65 -10.21 -10.99
N GLU A 393 -25.60 -10.88 -10.51
CA GLU A 393 -25.45 -12.33 -10.56
C GLU A 393 -25.94 -12.98 -9.25
N SER A 394 -26.22 -14.28 -9.30
CA SER A 394 -26.59 -15.03 -8.10
C SER A 394 -25.43 -15.10 -7.11
N LYS A 395 -25.74 -15.22 -5.81
CA LYS A 395 -24.76 -15.51 -4.76
C LYS A 395 -23.86 -16.70 -5.13
N PRO A 396 -22.60 -16.72 -4.66
CA PRO A 396 -21.64 -17.73 -5.05
C PRO A 396 -22.15 -19.11 -4.65
N ASN A 397 -22.09 -20.04 -5.60
CA ASN A 397 -22.42 -21.42 -5.31
C ASN A 397 -21.32 -22.10 -4.46
N HIS A 398 -21.55 -23.34 -4.04
CA HIS A 398 -20.59 -24.07 -3.20
C HIS A 398 -19.20 -24.20 -3.84
N SER A 399 -19.13 -24.46 -5.14
CA SER A 399 -17.85 -24.62 -5.85
C SER A 399 -17.11 -23.29 -5.97
N GLU A 400 -17.81 -22.20 -6.28
CA GLU A 400 -17.24 -20.86 -6.35
C GLU A 400 -16.73 -20.41 -4.97
N SER A 401 -17.50 -20.65 -3.92
CA SER A 401 -17.09 -20.37 -2.54
C SER A 401 -15.87 -21.19 -2.14
N GLN A 402 -15.77 -22.45 -2.56
CA GLN A 402 -14.60 -23.29 -2.29
C GLN A 402 -13.36 -22.78 -3.04
N GLN A 403 -13.51 -22.38 -4.31
CA GLN A 403 -12.40 -21.84 -5.10
C GLN A 403 -11.89 -20.49 -4.58
N ALA A 404 -12.76 -19.69 -3.96
CA ALA A 404 -12.40 -18.44 -3.31
C ALA A 404 -11.63 -18.64 -1.99
N ARG A 405 -11.54 -19.86 -1.46
CA ARG A 405 -10.76 -20.16 -0.25
C ARG A 405 -9.33 -20.52 -0.60
N TRP A 406 -8.42 -20.03 0.22
CA TRP A 406 -6.99 -20.26 0.14
C TRP A 406 -6.51 -21.13 1.32
N PRO A 407 -5.55 -22.05 1.12
CA PRO A 407 -4.94 -22.42 -0.15
C PRO A 407 -5.88 -23.28 -1.00
N SER A 408 -5.76 -23.18 -2.33
CA SER A 408 -6.48 -24.08 -3.23
C SER A 408 -6.03 -25.54 -3.02
N SER A 409 -6.89 -26.50 -3.35
CA SER A 409 -6.51 -27.94 -3.30
C SER A 409 -5.35 -28.29 -4.22
N ARG A 410 -5.06 -27.46 -5.22
CA ARG A 410 -3.88 -27.58 -6.08
C ARG A 410 -2.62 -27.08 -5.38
N SER A 411 -2.71 -25.96 -4.66
CA SER A 411 -1.56 -25.33 -3.98
C SER A 411 -1.19 -26.06 -2.69
N CYS A 412 -2.17 -26.62 -1.98
CA CYS A 412 -1.93 -27.47 -0.81
C CYS A 412 -2.90 -28.66 -0.78
N PRO A 413 -2.61 -29.78 -1.47
CA PRO A 413 -3.49 -30.95 -1.46
C PRO A 413 -3.66 -31.55 -0.05
N SER A 414 -2.62 -31.54 0.79
CA SER A 414 -2.68 -32.09 2.15
C SER A 414 -3.50 -31.26 3.13
N CYS A 415 -3.75 -29.99 2.81
CA CYS A 415 -4.61 -29.11 3.61
C CYS A 415 -6.10 -29.50 3.54
N TRP A 416 -6.51 -30.33 2.58
CA TRP A 416 -7.91 -30.69 2.35
C TRP A 416 -8.16 -32.17 2.66
N ARG A 417 -9.21 -32.44 3.43
CA ARG A 417 -9.74 -33.79 3.63
C ARG A 417 -10.69 -34.20 2.50
N GLU A 418 -11.02 -35.49 2.41
CA GLU A 418 -11.90 -36.05 1.38
C GLU A 418 -13.31 -35.43 1.36
N ASP A 419 -13.78 -34.95 2.52
CA ASP A 419 -15.08 -34.28 2.69
C ASP A 419 -15.04 -32.77 2.40
N ASN A 420 -13.90 -32.24 1.92
CA ASN A 420 -13.59 -30.81 1.74
C ASN A 420 -13.46 -30.00 3.04
N SER A 421 -13.33 -30.65 4.20
CA SER A 421 -12.92 -29.97 5.44
C SER A 421 -11.40 -29.75 5.48
N TRP A 422 -10.96 -28.85 6.36
CA TRP A 422 -9.56 -28.47 6.49
C TRP A 422 -8.78 -29.36 7.45
N GLU A 423 -7.59 -29.80 7.02
CA GLU A 423 -6.60 -30.40 7.92
C GLU A 423 -5.72 -29.32 8.55
N GLN A 424 -6.01 -28.95 9.80
CA GLN A 424 -5.45 -27.74 10.43
C GLN A 424 -3.94 -27.78 10.61
N GLU A 425 -3.35 -28.95 10.89
CA GLU A 425 -1.89 -29.10 11.01
C GLU A 425 -1.21 -28.80 9.67
N GLU A 426 -1.76 -29.34 8.57
CA GLU A 426 -1.24 -29.13 7.22
C GLU A 426 -1.46 -27.70 6.74
N VAL A 427 -2.58 -27.08 7.11
CA VAL A 427 -2.83 -25.65 6.87
C VAL A 427 -1.80 -24.79 7.60
N PHE A 428 -1.51 -25.06 8.87
CA PHE A 428 -0.49 -24.34 9.61
C PHE A 428 0.89 -24.52 8.98
N ASN A 429 1.27 -25.75 8.62
CA ASN A 429 2.54 -26.02 7.93
C ASN A 429 2.63 -25.27 6.59
N HIS A 430 1.53 -25.17 5.85
CA HIS A 430 1.48 -24.39 4.62
C HIS A 430 1.65 -22.88 4.89
N LEU A 431 0.93 -22.32 5.86
CA LEU A 431 1.06 -20.92 6.27
C LEU A 431 2.49 -20.59 6.73
N HIS A 432 3.06 -21.46 7.58
CA HIS A 432 4.44 -21.36 8.04
C HIS A 432 5.41 -21.37 6.86
N ASN A 433 5.20 -22.26 5.89
CA ASN A 433 6.05 -22.33 4.73
C ASN A 433 6.00 -21.07 3.86
N MET A 434 4.80 -20.51 3.70
CA MET A 434 4.54 -19.33 2.88
C MET A 434 5.07 -18.04 3.51
N TYR A 435 5.01 -17.90 4.83
CA TYR A 435 5.32 -16.64 5.51
C TYR A 435 6.61 -16.65 6.33
N TRP A 436 7.19 -17.82 6.60
CA TRP A 436 8.37 -17.94 7.48
C TRP A 436 9.48 -18.86 6.96
N SER A 437 9.14 -19.96 6.27
CA SER A 437 10.15 -20.90 5.78
C SER A 437 10.91 -20.36 4.57
N GLY A 438 12.25 -20.39 4.62
CA GLY A 438 13.08 -20.02 3.47
C GLY A 438 14.56 -20.32 3.71
N ASN A 439 15.16 -21.15 2.85
CA ASN A 439 16.61 -21.26 2.68
C ASN A 439 16.94 -20.41 1.43
N PRO A 440 17.76 -19.34 1.53
CA PRO A 440 17.83 -18.30 0.50
C PRO A 440 18.30 -18.89 -0.83
N SER A 441 17.37 -19.04 -1.77
CA SER A 441 17.67 -19.46 -3.14
C SER A 441 17.54 -18.25 -4.05
N TYR A 442 18.52 -17.34 -3.97
CA TYR A 442 18.66 -16.31 -4.99
C TYR A 442 19.06 -16.99 -6.31
N ILE A 443 18.11 -17.24 -7.21
CA ILE A 443 18.40 -17.46 -8.62
C ILE A 443 17.60 -16.44 -9.43
N LYS A 444 18.26 -15.31 -9.67
CA LYS A 444 17.89 -14.35 -10.72
C LYS A 444 18.08 -15.06 -12.06
N ILE A 445 17.00 -15.33 -12.79
CA ILE A 445 17.08 -15.63 -14.23
C ILE A 445 16.89 -14.30 -14.96
N ALA A 446 17.90 -13.90 -15.72
CA ALA A 446 17.97 -12.64 -16.45
C ALA A 446 16.93 -12.58 -17.58
N SER A 447 16.30 -11.41 -17.78
CA SER A 447 15.60 -11.12 -19.04
C SER A 447 16.61 -10.57 -20.05
N ASP A 448 17.18 -11.47 -20.85
CA ASP A 448 17.86 -11.12 -22.09
C ASP A 448 16.83 -10.52 -23.05
N ASN A 449 16.92 -9.20 -23.27
CA ASN A 449 16.67 -8.51 -24.54
C ASN A 449 16.94 -7.00 -24.39
N TYR A 450 18.23 -6.66 -24.37
CA TYR A 450 18.72 -5.43 -24.99
C TYR A 450 19.91 -5.82 -25.88
N ASP A 451 19.62 -6.60 -26.90
CA ASP A 451 20.52 -6.79 -28.02
C ASP A 451 20.64 -5.46 -28.77
N THR A 452 21.77 -4.76 -28.58
CA THR A 452 22.66 -4.25 -29.64
C THR A 452 23.57 -3.14 -29.08
N MET A 453 24.62 -3.53 -28.36
CA MET A 453 25.92 -2.92 -28.60
C MET A 453 27.01 -3.98 -28.39
N SER A 454 27.22 -4.77 -29.43
CA SER A 454 28.48 -5.48 -29.60
C SER A 454 29.62 -4.46 -29.58
N SER A 455 30.49 -4.54 -28.57
CA SER A 455 31.94 -4.70 -28.73
C SER A 455 32.69 -4.22 -27.48
N GLY A 456 33.56 -5.08 -26.94
CA GLY A 456 34.68 -4.66 -26.09
C GLY A 456 34.67 -5.28 -24.69
N GLY A 457 35.47 -6.33 -24.52
CA GLY A 457 35.58 -7.08 -23.27
C GLY A 457 36.24 -6.32 -22.12
N TRP A 458 35.71 -6.55 -20.92
CA TRP A 458 36.24 -6.02 -19.66
C TRP A 458 36.25 -7.07 -18.54
N THR A 459 36.72 -8.29 -18.82
CA THR A 459 37.06 -9.27 -17.75
C THR A 459 38.46 -9.87 -17.88
N GLN A 460 39.29 -9.39 -18.82
CA GLN A 460 40.73 -9.63 -18.81
C GLN A 460 41.57 -8.46 -18.25
N SER A 461 40.91 -7.37 -17.81
CA SER A 461 41.59 -6.14 -17.37
C SER A 461 42.10 -6.19 -15.92
N LEU A 462 41.36 -6.78 -14.97
CA LEU A 462 41.72 -6.66 -13.54
C LEU A 462 42.71 -7.72 -13.02
N LEU A 463 42.92 -8.83 -13.75
CA LEU A 463 43.96 -9.83 -13.43
C LEU A 463 45.28 -9.63 -14.19
N ARG A 464 45.33 -8.79 -15.25
CA ARG A 464 46.60 -8.38 -15.87
C ARG A 464 47.27 -7.21 -15.15
N TRP A 465 46.52 -6.35 -14.45
CA TRP A 465 47.07 -5.15 -13.83
C TRP A 465 47.91 -5.39 -12.58
N LYS A 466 47.63 -6.46 -11.82
CA LYS A 466 48.49 -6.83 -10.67
C LYS A 466 49.81 -7.49 -11.10
N SER A 467 49.86 -8.14 -12.27
CA SER A 467 51.08 -8.72 -12.81
C SER A 467 51.95 -7.67 -13.55
N THR A 468 51.35 -6.75 -14.29
CA THR A 468 52.11 -5.72 -15.03
C THR A 468 52.69 -4.64 -14.13
N LEU A 469 52.02 -4.24 -13.04
CA LEU A 469 52.57 -3.27 -12.07
C LEU A 469 53.81 -3.82 -11.34
N VAL A 470 53.80 -5.10 -10.95
CA VAL A 470 54.95 -5.73 -10.29
C VAL A 470 56.13 -5.87 -11.27
N SER A 471 55.87 -6.21 -12.54
CA SER A 471 56.93 -6.26 -13.57
C SER A 471 57.45 -4.87 -13.98
N PHE A 472 56.62 -3.82 -13.97
CA PHE A 472 57.05 -2.45 -14.30
C PHE A 472 57.93 -1.83 -13.21
N VAL A 473 57.61 -2.07 -11.93
CA VAL A 473 58.43 -1.60 -10.80
C VAL A 473 59.77 -2.34 -10.77
N PHE A 474 59.79 -3.64 -11.06
CA PHE A 474 61.03 -4.41 -11.15
C PHE A 474 61.90 -4.00 -12.34
N ALA A 475 61.31 -3.71 -13.51
CA ALA A 475 62.02 -3.20 -14.67
C ALA A 475 62.56 -1.77 -14.48
N MET A 476 61.82 -0.90 -13.78
CA MET A 476 62.29 0.44 -13.39
C MET A 476 63.49 0.35 -12.43
N LEU A 477 63.46 -0.55 -11.44
CA LEU A 477 64.59 -0.77 -10.53
C LEU A 477 65.84 -1.31 -11.26
N ILE A 478 65.68 -2.29 -12.15
CA ILE A 478 66.79 -2.81 -12.95
C ILE A 478 67.35 -1.72 -13.89
N ARG A 479 66.49 -0.93 -14.54
CA ARG A 479 66.91 0.19 -15.40
C ARG A 479 67.58 1.31 -14.59
N HIS A 480 67.16 1.56 -13.36
CA HIS A 480 67.81 2.53 -12.49
C HIS A 480 69.20 2.05 -12.02
N ILE A 481 69.35 0.76 -11.69
CA ILE A 481 70.64 0.16 -11.34
C ILE A 481 71.59 0.16 -12.55
N TYR A 482 71.09 -0.17 -13.74
CA TYR A 482 71.89 -0.19 -14.96
C TYR A 482 72.31 1.21 -15.43
N THR A 483 71.44 2.21 -15.32
CA THR A 483 71.77 3.62 -15.62
C THR A 483 72.69 4.26 -14.60
N TRP A 484 72.61 3.87 -13.32
CA TRP A 484 73.57 4.28 -12.28
C TRP A 484 74.96 3.69 -12.51
N LYS A 485 75.06 2.40 -12.87
CA LYS A 485 76.33 1.78 -13.29
C LYS A 485 76.90 2.39 -14.57
N ARG A 486 76.07 2.72 -15.57
CA ARG A 486 76.51 3.39 -16.81
C ARG A 486 76.99 4.82 -16.56
N ARG A 487 76.32 5.59 -15.70
CA ARG A 487 76.76 6.96 -15.33
C ARG A 487 78.12 6.99 -14.61
N LYS A 488 78.44 5.97 -13.80
CA LYS A 488 79.78 5.82 -13.20
C LYS A 488 80.88 5.46 -14.21
N PHE A 489 80.52 4.84 -15.35
CA PHE A 489 81.46 4.46 -16.40
C PHE A 489 81.67 5.56 -17.46
N THR A 490 80.67 6.41 -17.71
CA THR A 490 80.76 7.52 -18.68
C THR A 490 81.21 8.86 -18.10
N SER A 491 81.32 9.00 -16.77
CA SER A 491 82.00 10.14 -16.14
C SER A 491 83.52 9.93 -15.97
N GLY A 492 84.08 8.82 -16.48
CA GLY A 492 85.50 8.49 -16.45
C GLY A 492 86.26 8.74 -17.76
N GLN A 493 85.63 9.31 -18.78
CA GLN A 493 86.29 9.67 -20.04
C GLN A 493 85.90 11.08 -20.47
N HIS A 494 86.42 12.09 -19.75
CA HIS A 494 86.81 13.39 -20.29
C HIS A 494 87.42 14.24 -19.16
N LYS A 495 88.68 13.95 -18.84
CA LYS A 495 89.75 14.93 -18.63
C LYS A 495 91.06 14.16 -18.42
N LYS A 496 92.04 14.54 -19.24
CA LYS A 496 93.46 14.36 -18.98
C LYS A 496 93.83 14.87 -17.60
#